data_AF-A0A1Q9PAF4-F1
#
_entry.id   AF-A0A1Q9PAF4-F1
#
_cell.length_a   1.000
_cell.length_b   1.000
_cell.length_c   1.000
_cell.angle_alpha   90.00
_cell.angle_beta   90.00
_cell.angle_gamma   90.00
#
_symmetry.space_group_name_H-M   'P 1'
#
loop_
_entity.id
_entity.type
_entity.pdbx_description
1 polymer ?
#
loop_
_entity_poly.entity_id
_entity_poly.type
_entity_poly.pdbx_seq_one_letter_code
_entity_poly.pdbx_strand_id
1 'polypeptide(L)'
;MSDMPSEVIGQVVSSQNFAMMVIGAAVWLLGLYIPFIGPLVVVCGFGLTVISTVQAAMTKPVTSAFPGLLLGGAIQVIGYYIGWIPLFGFFISPPLIVIGGVLILFYGSSLALQRADIPIVKDIEGFIESRKKKEAPKETEEEVVDVDEESAEESDTSEQ
;
A
#
# COMPACT_ATOMS: atom_id res chain seq x y z
N MET A 1 9.88 -6.36 -26.60
CA MET A 1 9.04 -6.69 -25.42
C MET A 1 9.83 -7.36 -24.29
N SER A 2 11.17 -7.24 -24.25
CA SER A 2 12.04 -7.94 -23.28
C SER A 2 12.63 -7.05 -22.19
N ASP A 3 12.30 -5.75 -22.16
CA ASP A 3 13.02 -4.76 -21.33
C ASP A 3 12.37 -4.51 -19.96
N MET A 4 11.26 -5.19 -19.68
CA MET A 4 10.49 -5.02 -18.46
C MET A 4 11.26 -5.34 -17.15
N PRO A 5 12.07 -6.42 -17.04
CA PRO A 5 12.82 -6.70 -15.81
C PRO A 5 13.98 -5.74 -15.58
N SER A 6 14.65 -5.27 -16.63
CA SER A 6 15.76 -4.30 -16.51
C SER A 6 15.25 -2.92 -16.12
N GLU A 7 14.07 -2.52 -16.58
CA GLU A 7 13.43 -1.27 -16.19
C GLU A 7 13.09 -1.25 -14.70
N VAL A 8 12.53 -2.34 -14.17
CA VAL A 8 12.20 -2.51 -12.74
C VAL A 8 13.47 -2.38 -11.88
N ILE A 9 14.54 -3.10 -12.24
CA ILE A 9 15.80 -3.02 -11.49
C ILE A 9 16.43 -1.62 -11.61
N GLY A 10 16.41 -1.03 -12.81
CA GLY A 10 16.91 0.32 -13.04
C GLY A 10 16.18 1.37 -12.20
N GLN A 11 14.87 1.20 -11.98
CA GLN A 11 14.10 2.06 -11.10
C GLN A 11 14.53 1.93 -9.64
N VAL A 12 14.84 0.73 -9.14
CA VAL A 12 15.30 0.59 -7.75
C VAL A 12 16.67 1.23 -7.56
N VAL A 13 17.60 0.97 -8.49
CA VAL A 13 18.99 1.45 -8.40
C VAL A 13 19.10 2.98 -8.54
N SER A 14 18.24 3.60 -9.35
CA SER A 14 18.21 5.06 -9.55
C SER A 14 17.55 5.84 -8.39
N SER A 15 17.12 5.17 -7.33
CA SER A 15 16.47 5.85 -6.21
C SER A 15 17.46 6.60 -5.33
N GLN A 16 17.08 7.80 -4.87
CA GLN A 16 17.91 8.63 -4.00
C GLN A 16 18.29 7.91 -2.69
N ASN A 17 17.42 7.03 -2.19
CA ASN A 17 17.64 6.25 -0.97
C ASN A 17 18.09 4.81 -1.25
N PHE A 18 18.59 4.51 -2.46
CA PHE A 18 19.05 3.16 -2.81
C PHE A 18 20.11 2.64 -1.83
N ALA A 19 21.09 3.48 -1.47
CA ALA A 19 22.13 3.10 -0.53
C ALA A 19 21.56 2.69 0.85
N MET A 20 20.59 3.44 1.37
CA MET A 20 19.95 3.14 2.65
C MET A 20 19.09 1.87 2.58
N MET A 21 18.42 1.63 1.45
CA MET A 21 17.71 0.37 1.22
C MET A 21 18.66 -0.84 1.21
N VAL A 22 19.81 -0.72 0.55
CA VAL A 22 20.84 -1.76 0.50
C VAL A 22 21.42 -2.02 1.88
N ILE A 23 21.70 -0.96 2.66
CA ILE A 23 22.19 -1.09 4.04
C ILE A 23 21.15 -1.80 4.91
N GLY A 24 19.88 -1.38 4.86
CA GLY A 24 18.79 -2.04 5.59
C GLY A 24 18.66 -3.52 5.21
N ALA A 25 18.73 -3.82 3.91
CA ALA A 25 18.67 -5.19 3.38
C ALA A 25 19.87 -6.03 3.85
N ALA A 26 21.08 -5.45 3.89
CA ALA A 26 22.26 -6.13 4.39
C ALA A 26 22.17 -6.41 5.90
N VAL A 27 21.67 -5.46 6.69
CA VAL A 27 21.42 -5.65 8.13
C VAL A 27 20.35 -6.72 8.36
N TRP A 28 19.27 -6.68 7.57
CA TRP A 28 18.21 -7.68 7.61
C TRP A 28 18.78 -9.07 7.31
N LEU A 29 19.54 -9.21 6.23
CA LEU A 29 20.19 -10.46 5.85
C LEU A 29 21.15 -10.96 6.92
N LEU A 30 21.98 -10.07 7.49
CA LEU A 30 22.93 -10.41 8.55
C LEU A 30 22.21 -10.94 9.79
N GLY A 31 21.06 -10.34 10.14
CA GLY A 31 20.24 -10.78 11.27
C GLY A 31 19.78 -12.23 11.17
N LEU A 32 19.64 -12.78 9.95
CA LEU A 32 19.25 -14.18 9.75
C LEU A 32 20.36 -15.17 10.14
N TYR A 33 21.62 -14.73 10.21
CA TYR A 33 22.77 -15.57 10.55
C TYR A 33 23.25 -15.44 12.01
N ILE A 34 22.75 -14.45 12.76
CA ILE A 34 23.16 -14.22 14.16
C ILE A 34 22.23 -15.01 15.10
N PRO A 35 22.74 -15.98 15.88
CA PRO A 35 21.93 -16.66 16.88
C PRO A 35 21.60 -15.73 18.06
N PHE A 36 20.46 -15.95 18.72
CA PHE A 36 19.92 -15.20 19.88
C PHE A 36 19.51 -13.74 19.63
N ILE A 37 20.38 -12.90 19.09
CA ILE A 37 20.11 -11.47 18.83
C ILE A 37 19.54 -11.25 17.41
N GLY A 38 19.66 -12.26 16.54
CA GLY A 38 19.22 -12.22 15.14
C GLY A 38 17.83 -11.62 14.91
N PRO A 39 16.77 -12.06 15.63
CA PRO A 39 15.42 -11.51 15.43
C PRO A 39 15.34 -9.99 15.60
N LEU A 40 16.10 -9.42 16.55
CA LEU A 40 16.13 -7.98 16.77
C LEU A 40 16.82 -7.27 15.60
N VAL A 41 17.94 -7.82 15.12
CA VAL A 41 18.67 -7.29 13.96
C VAL A 41 17.84 -7.38 12.68
N VAL A 42 17.11 -8.48 12.50
CA VAL A 42 16.16 -8.68 11.39
C VAL A 42 15.10 -7.59 11.39
N VAL A 43 14.46 -7.32 12.53
CA VAL A 43 13.42 -6.30 12.65
C VAL A 43 14.00 -4.90 12.42
N CYS A 44 15.18 -4.59 12.97
CA CYS A 44 15.85 -3.31 12.73
C CYS A 44 16.22 -3.11 11.25
N GLY A 45 16.81 -4.12 10.60
CA GLY A 45 17.16 -4.09 9.19
C GLY A 45 15.92 -3.94 8.30
N PHE A 46 14.89 -4.74 8.55
CA PHE A 46 13.61 -4.65 7.86
C PHE A 46 12.98 -3.26 8.03
N GLY A 47 12.93 -2.72 9.24
CA GLY A 47 12.38 -1.39 9.52
C GLY A 47 13.13 -0.28 8.77
N LEU A 48 14.48 -0.34 8.74
CA LEU A 48 15.30 0.58 7.96
C LEU A 48 15.00 0.49 6.46
N THR A 49 14.87 -0.72 5.92
CA THR A 49 14.49 -0.94 4.53
C THR A 49 13.12 -0.35 4.24
N VAL A 50 12.11 -0.60 5.09
CA VAL A 50 10.74 -0.06 4.93
C VAL A 50 10.77 1.47 4.85
N ILE A 51 11.37 2.14 5.83
CA ILE A 51 11.43 3.62 5.87
C ILE A 51 12.11 4.16 4.59
N SER A 52 13.22 3.54 4.20
CA SER A 52 13.98 3.96 3.01
C SER A 52 13.18 3.73 1.72
N THR A 53 12.48 2.60 1.61
CA THR A 53 11.63 2.27 0.46
C THR A 53 10.45 3.23 0.35
N VAL A 54 9.77 3.56 1.44
CA VAL A 54 8.63 4.48 1.45
C VAL A 54 9.06 5.87 1.00
N GLN A 55 10.17 6.39 1.54
CA GLN A 55 10.70 7.69 1.14
C GLN A 55 11.08 7.73 -0.35
N ALA A 56 11.64 6.64 -0.88
CA ALA A 56 11.98 6.55 -2.30
C ALA A 56 10.75 6.37 -3.20
N ALA A 57 9.75 5.62 -2.74
CA ALA A 57 8.53 5.30 -3.47
C ALA A 57 7.67 6.54 -3.79
N MET A 58 7.75 7.59 -2.96
CA MET A 58 7.04 8.86 -3.17
C MET A 58 7.39 9.58 -4.48
N THR A 59 8.49 9.21 -5.14
CA THR A 59 8.99 9.90 -6.34
C THR A 59 8.80 9.13 -7.63
N LYS A 60 8.19 7.93 -7.59
CA LYS A 60 8.21 6.97 -8.73
C LYS A 60 6.81 6.74 -9.34
N PRO A 61 6.72 6.61 -10.68
CA PRO A 61 5.45 6.40 -11.37
C PRO A 61 4.87 4.98 -11.19
N VAL A 62 3.54 4.90 -11.12
CA VAL A 62 2.71 3.70 -10.86
C VAL A 62 2.86 2.62 -11.92
N THR A 63 3.13 3.02 -13.16
CA THR A 63 2.92 2.17 -14.35
C THR A 63 3.78 0.92 -14.35
N SER A 64 4.93 0.95 -13.65
CA SER A 64 5.83 -0.21 -13.49
C SER A 64 5.67 -0.92 -12.14
N ALA A 65 4.79 -0.45 -11.26
CA ALA A 65 4.71 -0.95 -9.88
C ALA A 65 4.10 -2.34 -9.77
N PHE A 66 3.08 -2.65 -10.58
CA PHE A 66 2.48 -3.98 -10.59
C PHE A 66 3.43 -5.07 -11.12
N PRO A 67 4.13 -4.89 -12.27
CA PRO A 67 5.17 -5.82 -12.70
C PRO A 67 6.30 -6.00 -11.68
N GLY A 68 6.75 -4.91 -11.05
CA GLY A 68 7.80 -4.96 -10.04
C GLY A 68 7.39 -5.72 -8.78
N LEU A 69 6.15 -5.53 -8.32
CA LEU A 69 5.56 -6.27 -7.19
C LEU A 69 5.46 -7.77 -7.49
N LEU A 70 4.97 -8.14 -8.68
CA LEU A 70 4.89 -9.54 -9.11
C LEU A 70 6.27 -10.19 -9.20
N LEU A 71 7.26 -9.48 -9.76
CA LEU A 71 8.63 -9.97 -9.84
C LEU A 71 9.23 -10.19 -8.45
N GLY A 72 9.07 -9.21 -7.55
CA GLY A 72 9.51 -9.33 -6.15
C GLY A 72 8.86 -10.51 -5.44
N GLY A 73 7.54 -10.67 -5.60
CA GLY A 73 6.77 -11.80 -5.08
C GLY A 73 7.28 -13.15 -5.61
N ALA A 74 7.48 -13.26 -6.92
CA ALA A 74 8.01 -14.47 -7.54
C ALA A 74 9.40 -14.82 -7.01
N ILE A 75 10.31 -13.85 -6.94
CA ILE A 75 11.66 -14.01 -6.39
C ILE A 75 11.59 -14.51 -4.94
N GLN A 76 10.73 -13.90 -4.12
CA GLN A 76 10.59 -14.29 -2.72
C GLN A 76 10.03 -15.71 -2.57
N VAL A 77 9.01 -16.07 -3.33
CA VAL A 77 8.44 -17.44 -3.35
C VAL A 77 9.49 -18.46 -3.78
N ILE A 78 10.25 -18.18 -4.85
CA ILE A 78 11.36 -19.02 -5.30
C ILE A 78 12.41 -19.18 -4.20
N GLY A 79 12.76 -18.09 -3.50
CA GLY A 79 13.68 -18.12 -2.36
C GLY A 79 13.21 -19.07 -1.26
N TYR A 80 11.92 -19.04 -0.89
CA TYR A 80 11.35 -19.98 0.09
C TYR A 80 11.42 -21.44 -0.38
N TYR A 81 11.10 -21.72 -1.65
CA TYR A 81 11.20 -23.07 -2.20
C TYR A 81 12.64 -23.59 -2.25
N ILE A 82 13.61 -22.75 -2.62
CA ILE A 82 15.03 -23.11 -2.62
C ILE A 82 15.50 -23.43 -1.19
N GLY A 83 14.94 -22.76 -0.18
CA GLY A 83 15.23 -23.00 1.23
C GLY A 83 14.93 -24.43 1.70
N TRP A 84 14.09 -25.19 0.99
CA TRP A 84 13.80 -26.59 1.30
C TRP A 84 14.95 -27.54 0.96
N ILE A 85 15.89 -27.11 0.11
CA ILE A 85 17.06 -27.92 -0.25
C ILE A 85 18.11 -27.75 0.85
N PRO A 86 18.46 -28.80 1.60
CA PRO A 86 19.49 -28.69 2.63
C PRO A 86 20.85 -28.32 2.01
N LEU A 87 21.69 -27.61 2.79
CA LEU A 87 23.00 -27.10 2.40
C LEU A 87 22.99 -25.94 1.38
N PHE A 88 22.42 -26.13 0.18
CA PHE A 88 22.40 -25.10 -0.87
C PHE A 88 21.34 -24.04 -0.59
N GLY A 89 20.16 -24.47 -0.12
CA GLY A 89 19.07 -23.59 0.24
C GLY A 89 19.43 -22.65 1.37
N PHE A 90 20.21 -23.10 2.35
CA PHE A 90 20.57 -22.30 3.52
C PHE A 90 21.32 -21.01 3.18
N PHE A 91 22.19 -21.02 2.16
CA PHE A 91 22.97 -19.82 1.79
C PHE A 91 22.29 -18.96 0.73
N ILE A 92 21.53 -19.57 -0.18
CA ILE A 92 20.95 -18.89 -1.34
C ILE A 92 19.54 -18.38 -1.06
N SER A 93 18.77 -19.10 -0.26
CA SER A 93 17.41 -18.70 0.12
C SER A 93 17.36 -17.34 0.82
N PRO A 94 18.19 -17.05 1.86
CA PRO A 94 18.06 -15.80 2.60
C PRO A 94 18.28 -14.54 1.73
N PRO A 95 19.33 -14.45 0.88
CA PRO A 95 19.48 -13.33 -0.05
C PRO A 95 18.30 -13.16 -1.01
N LEU A 96 17.80 -14.25 -1.60
CA LEU A 96 16.65 -14.20 -2.52
C LEU A 96 15.38 -13.71 -1.82
N ILE A 97 15.11 -14.19 -0.60
CA ILE A 97 13.96 -13.74 0.19
C ILE A 97 14.07 -12.25 0.51
N VAL A 98 15.25 -11.78 0.92
CA VAL A 98 15.48 -10.36 1.24
C VAL A 98 15.35 -9.49 -0.02
N ILE A 99 15.92 -9.89 -1.15
CA ILE A 99 15.80 -9.15 -2.42
C ILE A 99 14.34 -9.08 -2.87
N GLY A 100 13.63 -10.21 -2.84
CA GLY A 100 12.20 -10.26 -3.16
C GLY A 100 11.39 -9.37 -2.23
N GLY A 101 11.69 -9.42 -0.92
CA GLY A 101 11.05 -8.58 0.09
C GLY A 101 11.28 -7.09 -0.14
N VAL A 102 12.51 -6.66 -0.45
CA VAL A 102 12.84 -5.27 -0.77
C VAL A 102 12.03 -4.79 -1.99
N LEU A 103 11.92 -5.61 -3.04
CA LEU A 103 11.12 -5.29 -4.22
C LEU A 103 9.64 -5.18 -3.87
N ILE A 104 9.11 -6.09 -3.07
CA ILE A 104 7.72 -6.04 -2.61
C ILE A 104 7.46 -4.79 -1.79
N LEU A 105 8.36 -4.43 -0.86
CA LEU A 105 8.24 -3.23 -0.06
C LEU A 105 8.30 -1.96 -0.92
N PHE A 106 9.26 -1.89 -1.84
CA PHE A 106 9.42 -0.73 -2.73
C PHE A 106 8.19 -0.51 -3.60
N TYR A 107 7.77 -1.53 -4.35
CA TYR A 107 6.65 -1.42 -5.28
C TYR A 107 5.29 -1.46 -4.60
N GLY A 108 5.15 -2.22 -3.51
CA GLY A 108 3.96 -2.23 -2.67
C GLY A 108 3.73 -0.88 -2.02
N SER A 109 4.79 -0.22 -1.54
CA SER A 109 4.69 1.15 -1.00
C SER A 109 4.29 2.15 -2.08
N SER A 110 4.86 2.08 -3.29
CA SER A 110 4.43 2.92 -4.41
C SER A 110 2.95 2.74 -4.73
N LEU A 111 2.46 1.50 -4.80
CA LEU A 111 1.03 1.20 -5.04
C LEU A 111 0.12 1.70 -3.90
N ALA A 112 0.55 1.53 -2.65
CA ALA A 112 -0.22 1.94 -1.48
C ALA A 112 -0.38 3.46 -1.40
N LEU A 113 0.72 4.20 -1.62
CA LEU A 113 0.71 5.67 -1.61
C LEU A 113 -0.22 6.23 -2.69
N GLN A 114 -0.23 5.63 -3.87
CA GLN A 114 -1.09 6.07 -4.96
C GLN A 114 -2.57 5.79 -4.69
N ARG A 115 -2.91 4.69 -3.99
CA ARG A 115 -4.29 4.44 -3.53
C ARG A 115 -4.74 5.41 -2.45
N ALA A 116 -3.83 5.88 -1.60
CA ALA A 116 -4.13 6.89 -0.58
C ALA A 116 -4.45 8.27 -1.19
N ASP A 117 -3.95 8.55 -2.40
CA ASP A 117 -4.20 9.81 -3.14
C ASP A 117 -5.38 9.74 -4.13
N ILE A 118 -6.11 8.61 -4.24
CA ILE A 118 -7.26 8.51 -5.16
C ILE A 118 -8.52 9.11 -4.50
N PRO A 119 -9.18 10.13 -5.11
CA PRO A 119 -10.44 10.70 -4.61
C PRO A 119 -11.59 9.68 -4.48
N ILE A 120 -11.46 8.49 -5.08
CA ILE A 120 -12.42 7.38 -4.99
C ILE A 120 -12.55 6.84 -3.56
N VAL A 121 -11.54 6.95 -2.69
CA VAL A 121 -11.69 6.57 -1.28
C VAL A 121 -12.56 7.57 -0.53
N LYS A 122 -12.50 8.87 -0.86
CA LYS A 122 -13.42 9.89 -0.34
C LYS A 122 -14.86 9.65 -0.83
N ASP A 123 -15.02 9.22 -2.08
CA ASP A 123 -16.35 8.89 -2.61
C ASP A 123 -16.90 7.62 -1.97
N ILE A 124 -16.07 6.60 -1.71
CA ILE A 124 -16.50 5.38 -1.01
C ILE A 124 -16.78 5.65 0.48
N GLU A 125 -16.01 6.51 1.15
CA GLU A 125 -16.35 7.00 2.48
C GLU A 125 -17.69 7.74 2.46
N GLY A 126 -17.91 8.65 1.50
CA GLY A 126 -19.20 9.34 1.33
C GLY A 126 -20.37 8.40 0.99
N PHE A 127 -20.12 7.32 0.24
CA PHE A 127 -21.12 6.27 -0.05
C PHE A 127 -21.41 5.35 1.14
N ILE A 128 -20.41 5.05 1.98
CA ILE A 128 -20.56 4.27 3.22
C ILE A 128 -21.24 5.12 4.29
N GLU A 129 -20.92 6.41 4.37
CA GLU A 129 -21.50 7.36 5.33
C GLU A 129 -22.95 7.70 4.97
N SER A 130 -23.28 7.84 3.68
CA SER A 130 -24.66 8.02 3.21
C SER A 130 -25.53 6.77 3.34
N ARG A 131 -24.94 5.56 3.33
CA ARG A 131 -25.62 4.31 3.70
C ARG A 131 -25.89 4.21 5.20
N LYS A 132 -24.91 4.54 6.06
CA LYS A 132 -25.10 4.55 7.53
C LYS A 132 -26.17 5.55 7.97
N LYS A 133 -26.31 6.68 7.28
CA LYS A 133 -27.35 7.68 7.57
C LYS A 133 -28.76 7.28 7.09
N LYS A 134 -28.88 6.29 6.19
CA LYS A 134 -30.16 5.78 5.67
C LYS A 134 -30.72 4.58 6.44
N GLU A 135 -29.97 4.02 7.39
CA GLU A 135 -30.40 2.86 8.21
C GLU A 135 -30.69 3.22 9.68
N ALA A 136 -30.99 4.49 9.99
CA ALA A 136 -31.69 4.81 11.24
C ALA A 136 -33.18 4.43 11.07
N PRO A 137 -33.71 3.44 11.83
CA PRO A 137 -35.10 3.01 11.69
C PRO A 137 -36.07 4.10 12.17
N LYS A 138 -37.18 4.26 11.43
CA LYS A 138 -38.41 4.88 11.92
C LYS A 138 -39.04 3.97 12.99
N GLU A 139 -39.32 4.55 14.15
CA GLU A 139 -40.34 4.16 15.16
C GLU A 139 -40.81 5.51 15.74
N THR A 140 -42.07 5.94 15.82
CA THR A 140 -43.39 5.35 15.61
C THR A 140 -44.41 6.49 15.36
N GLU A 141 -45.54 6.13 14.73
CA GLU A 141 -46.68 6.90 14.23
C GLU A 141 -47.53 7.72 15.25
N GLU A 142 -48.22 8.73 14.67
CA GLU A 142 -49.59 9.26 14.92
C GLU A 142 -50.03 9.64 16.37
N GLU A 143 -50.72 10.76 16.62
CA GLU A 143 -52.06 11.10 16.11
C GLU A 143 -52.45 12.59 16.42
N VAL A 144 -52.84 13.34 15.36
CA VAL A 144 -54.01 14.27 15.17
C VAL A 144 -54.16 15.50 16.13
N VAL A 145 -54.38 16.75 15.68
CA VAL A 145 -55.63 17.34 15.09
C VAL A 145 -55.31 18.64 14.32
N ASP A 146 -55.56 18.60 13.00
CA ASP A 146 -56.50 19.40 12.17
C ASP A 146 -56.71 20.94 12.29
N VAL A 147 -57.02 21.53 11.11
CA VAL A 147 -57.61 22.88 10.80
C VAL A 147 -56.58 24.06 10.71
N ASP A 148 -56.47 24.90 9.66
CA ASP A 148 -57.38 25.30 8.56
C ASP A 148 -56.61 25.84 7.32
N GLU A 149 -57.34 25.93 6.22
CA GLU A 149 -57.02 26.54 4.92
C GLU A 149 -56.84 28.08 4.94
N GLU A 150 -56.59 28.67 3.75
CA GLU A 150 -56.42 30.10 3.39
C GLU A 150 -54.98 30.66 3.50
N SER A 151 -54.39 31.35 2.51
CA SER A 151 -54.85 31.86 1.22
C SER A 151 -53.65 32.48 0.47
N ALA A 152 -53.79 32.57 -0.85
CA ALA A 152 -53.22 33.56 -1.76
C ALA A 152 -51.75 33.46 -2.21
N GLU A 153 -51.64 33.02 -3.46
CA GLU A 153 -50.68 33.43 -4.49
C GLU A 153 -50.42 34.96 -4.53
N GLU A 154 -49.17 35.34 -4.79
CA GLU A 154 -48.76 36.52 -5.60
C GLU A 154 -47.25 36.35 -5.89
N SER A 155 -46.87 35.67 -6.97
CA SER A 155 -46.43 36.22 -8.25
C SER A 155 -45.58 37.52 -8.21
N ASP A 156 -44.29 37.32 -8.42
CA ASP A 156 -43.47 37.93 -9.49
C ASP A 156 -42.96 39.39 -9.39
N THR A 157 -41.67 39.54 -9.74
CA THR A 157 -40.94 40.74 -10.20
C THR A 157 -40.77 41.92 -9.20
N SER A 158 -39.65 42.63 -9.09
CA SER A 158 -38.54 42.94 -10.01
C SER A 158 -37.32 43.51 -9.26
N GLU A 159 -36.17 43.44 -9.93
CA GLU A 159 -34.88 44.07 -9.65
C GLU A 159 -34.94 45.56 -9.25
N GLN A 160 -34.20 45.94 -8.19
CA GLN A 160 -33.09 46.92 -8.16
C GLN A 160 -32.75 47.36 -6.72
#